data_AF-A0A318UH10-F1
#
_entry.id   AF-A0A318UH10-F1
#
_cell.length_a   1.000
_cell.length_b   1.000
_cell.length_c   1.000
_cell.angle_alpha   90.00
_cell.angle_beta   90.00
_cell.angle_gamma   90.00
#
_symmetry.space_group_name_H-M   'P 1'
#
loop_
_entity.id
_entity.type
_entity.pdbx_description
1 polymer ?
#
loop_
_entity_poly.entity_id
_entity_poly.type
_entity_poly.pdbx_seq_one_letter_code
_entity_poly.pdbx_strand_id
1 'polypeptide(L)'
;MNTFTKIIYNCRKATFLIEKKQFSPLSTREKLELNLHLAGCSVCRLFQQQSLLINQWIKKRFPSQGNAEVYLDENFKEKLQQRINQEMNKN
;
A
#
# COMPACT_ATOMS: atom_id res chain seq x y z
N MET A 1 -9.98 27.80 -5.87
CA MET A 1 -8.95 26.93 -6.48
C MET A 1 -9.62 25.86 -7.32
N ASN A 2 -9.24 25.74 -8.59
CA ASN A 2 -9.79 24.70 -9.48
C ASN A 2 -9.18 23.32 -9.16
N THR A 3 -9.81 22.27 -9.68
CA THR A 3 -9.41 20.86 -9.42
C THR A 3 -8.00 20.55 -9.90
N PHE A 4 -7.58 21.13 -11.02
CA PHE A 4 -6.23 20.92 -11.59
C PHE A 4 -5.13 21.45 -10.67
N THR A 5 -5.28 22.68 -10.16
CA THR A 5 -4.35 23.27 -9.19
C THR A 5 -4.23 22.41 -7.93
N LYS A 6 -5.35 21.84 -7.44
CA LYS A 6 -5.34 20.94 -6.27
C LYS A 6 -4.56 19.64 -6.51
N ILE A 7 -4.46 19.17 -7.75
CA ILE A 7 -3.70 17.96 -8.10
C ILE A 7 -2.21 18.29 -8.24
N ILE A 8 -1.88 19.36 -8.96
CA ILE A 8 -0.49 19.75 -9.24
C ILE A 8 0.28 20.09 -7.96
N TYR A 9 -0.34 20.79 -7.02
CA TYR A 9 0.33 21.27 -5.80
C TYR A 9 0.11 20.39 -4.57
N ASN A 10 -0.21 19.11 -4.76
CA ASN A 10 -0.50 18.18 -3.65
C ASN A 10 0.44 16.98 -3.64
N CYS A 11 1.70 17.22 -3.23
CA CYS A 11 2.71 16.18 -3.08
C CYS A 11 2.25 15.07 -2.13
N ARG A 12 1.50 15.40 -1.06
CA ARG A 12 0.98 14.41 -0.10
C ARG A 12 0.10 13.36 -0.77
N LYS A 13 -0.82 13.78 -1.65
CA LYS A 13 -1.66 12.85 -2.41
C LYS A 13 -0.85 12.09 -3.44
N ALA A 14 0.12 12.74 -4.10
CA ALA A 14 0.99 12.08 -5.06
C ALA A 14 1.83 10.96 -4.43
N THR A 15 2.49 11.21 -3.29
CA THR A 15 3.27 10.19 -2.57
C THR A 15 2.38 9.04 -2.10
N PHE A 16 1.17 9.33 -1.62
CA PHE A 16 0.19 8.29 -1.30
C PHE A 16 -0.14 7.40 -2.51
N LEU A 17 -0.45 7.98 -3.67
CA LEU A 17 -0.76 7.22 -4.88
C LEU A 17 0.45 6.44 -5.42
N ILE A 18 1.67 6.95 -5.24
CA ILE A 18 2.93 6.27 -5.57
C ILE A 18 3.13 5.01 -4.75
N GLU A 19 2.86 5.05 -3.45
CA GLU A 19 2.93 3.87 -2.58
C GLU A 19 1.78 2.92 -2.85
N LYS A 20 0.54 3.43 -2.94
CA LYS A 20 -0.65 2.62 -3.19
C LYS A 20 -0.48 1.73 -4.42
N LYS A 21 0.08 2.26 -5.51
CA LYS A 21 0.30 1.51 -6.76
C LYS A 21 1.30 0.34 -6.65
N GLN A 22 2.10 0.27 -5.59
CA GLN A 22 3.04 -0.84 -5.34
C GLN A 22 2.36 -2.08 -4.74
N PHE A 23 1.22 -1.89 -4.09
CA PHE A 23 0.50 -2.93 -3.35
C PHE A 23 -0.88 -3.23 -3.94
N SER A 24 -1.48 -2.26 -4.64
CA SER A 24 -2.82 -2.39 -5.24
C SER A 24 -2.93 -1.57 -6.53
N PRO A 25 -3.77 -1.96 -7.49
CA PRO A 25 -3.99 -1.15 -8.67
C PRO A 25 -4.66 0.18 -8.31
N LEU A 26 -4.21 1.26 -8.95
CA LEU A 26 -4.91 2.56 -8.90
C LEU A 26 -6.16 2.53 -9.78
N SER A 27 -7.21 3.23 -9.36
CA SER A 27 -8.34 3.54 -10.23
C SER A 27 -7.90 4.42 -11.40
N THR A 28 -8.68 4.43 -12.49
CA THR A 28 -8.38 5.24 -13.69
C THR A 28 -8.22 6.72 -13.36
N ARG A 29 -9.06 7.24 -12.46
CA ARG A 29 -8.98 8.62 -11.98
C ARG A 29 -7.67 8.87 -11.21
N GLU A 30 -7.31 7.98 -10.29
CA GLU A 30 -6.06 8.11 -9.52
C GLU A 30 -4.82 8.05 -10.42
N LYS A 31 -4.82 7.20 -11.45
CA LYS A 31 -3.74 7.15 -12.44
C LYS A 31 -3.58 8.49 -13.16
N LEU A 32 -4.69 9.09 -13.62
CA LEU A 32 -4.66 10.39 -14.28
C LEU A 32 -4.15 11.50 -13.34
N GLU A 33 -4.66 11.55 -12.10
CA GLU A 33 -4.24 12.53 -11.10
C GLU A 33 -2.73 12.41 -10.80
N LEU A 34 -2.23 11.18 -10.63
CA LEU A 34 -0.82 10.94 -10.38
C LEU A 34 0.05 11.33 -11.59
N ASN A 35 -0.36 10.98 -12.81
CA ASN A 35 0.37 11.34 -14.03
C ASN A 35 0.48 12.86 -14.20
N LEU A 36 -0.62 13.59 -13.98
CA LEU A 36 -0.64 15.05 -14.04
C LEU A 36 0.33 15.67 -13.02
N HIS A 37 0.35 15.16 -11.79
CA HIS A 37 1.28 15.65 -10.76
C HIS A 37 2.75 15.38 -11.15
N LEU A 38 3.06 14.15 -11.60
CA LEU A 38 4.43 13.76 -11.95
C LEU A 38 4.99 14.51 -13.16
N ALA A 39 4.14 14.99 -14.06
CA ALA A 39 4.56 15.85 -15.17
C ALA A 39 5.16 17.18 -14.68
N GLY A 40 4.69 17.71 -13.55
CA GLY A 40 5.12 19.01 -13.01
C GLY A 40 6.08 18.95 -11.81
N CYS A 41 6.18 17.83 -11.11
CA CYS A 41 6.94 17.73 -9.85
C CYS A 41 8.13 16.77 -9.98
N SER A 42 9.35 17.31 -10.09
CA SER A 42 10.59 16.52 -10.14
C SER A 42 10.86 15.74 -8.86
N VAL A 43 10.55 16.33 -7.70
CA VAL A 43 10.75 15.70 -6.39
C VAL A 43 9.89 14.43 -6.25
N CYS A 44 8.63 14.47 -6.67
CA CYS A 44 7.77 13.28 -6.64
C CYS A 44 8.18 12.22 -7.67
N ARG A 45 8.79 12.61 -8.79
CA ARG A 45 9.42 11.65 -9.73
C ARG A 45 10.60 10.94 -9.09
N LEU A 46 11.48 11.69 -8.42
CA LEU A 46 12.61 11.11 -7.68
C LEU A 46 12.12 10.19 -6.56
N PHE A 47 11.14 10.62 -5.77
CA PHE A 47 10.52 9.81 -4.72
C PHE A 47 9.96 8.50 -5.28
N GLN A 48 9.28 8.54 -6.43
CA GLN A 48 8.75 7.34 -7.08
C GLN A 48 9.86 6.34 -7.44
N GLN A 49 10.98 6.82 -8.00
CA GLN A 49 12.11 5.96 -8.34
C GLN A 49 12.73 5.33 -7.08
N GLN A 50 12.93 6.13 -6.03
CA GLN A 50 13.49 5.66 -4.76
C GLN A 50 12.57 4.64 -4.08
N SER A 51 11.27 4.92 -4.00
CA SER A 51 10.27 4.00 -3.44
C SER A 51 10.24 2.66 -4.18
N LEU A 52 10.30 2.68 -5.51
CA LEU A 52 10.39 1.47 -6.33
C LEU A 52 11.65 0.66 -6.00
N LEU A 53 12.81 1.31 -5.91
CA LEU A 53 14.08 0.65 -5.58
C LEU A 53 14.04 0.03 -4.18
N ILE A 54 13.58 0.78 -3.18
CA ILE A 54 13.46 0.29 -1.79
C ILE A 54 12.54 -0.95 -1.74
N ASN A 55 11.36 -0.87 -2.36
CA ASN A 55 10.41 -1.99 -2.40
C ASN A 55 11.02 -3.22 -3.10
N GLN A 56 11.75 -3.03 -4.19
CA GLN A 56 12.45 -4.13 -4.87
C GLN A 56 13.56 -4.74 -4.01
N TRP A 57 14.34 -3.91 -3.31
CA TRP A 57 15.40 -4.38 -2.41
C TRP A 57 14.83 -5.19 -1.25
N ILE A 58 13.74 -4.73 -0.63
CA ILE A 58 13.05 -5.45 0.43
C ILE A 58 12.54 -6.80 -0.09
N LYS A 59 11.84 -6.83 -1.22
CA LYS A 59 11.33 -8.07 -1.83
C LYS A 59 12.44 -9.07 -2.19
N LYS A 60 13.63 -8.58 -2.59
CA LYS A 60 14.80 -9.43 -2.86
C LYS A 60 15.47 -9.95 -1.59
N ARG A 61 15.57 -9.12 -0.54
CA ARG A 61 16.28 -9.46 0.70
C ARG A 61 15.46 -10.34 1.64
N PHE A 62 14.16 -10.13 1.63
CA PHE A 62 13.14 -10.92 2.29
C PHE A 62 12.27 -11.51 1.19
N PRO A 63 12.79 -12.50 0.42
CA PRO A 63 11.92 -13.23 -0.49
C PRO A 63 10.77 -13.73 0.36
N SER A 64 9.54 -13.32 0.01
CA SER A 64 8.34 -13.96 0.53
C SER A 64 8.63 -15.45 0.41
N GLN A 65 8.63 -16.19 1.53
CA GLN A 65 8.76 -17.63 1.44
C GLN A 65 7.61 -18.08 0.54
N GLY A 66 7.92 -18.37 -0.72
CA GLY A 66 6.93 -18.70 -1.71
C GLY A 66 6.24 -19.95 -1.20
N ASN A 67 4.96 -19.82 -0.85
CA ASN A 67 4.13 -20.93 -0.39
C ASN A 67 4.76 -21.78 0.73
N ALA A 68 5.63 -21.23 1.57
CA ALA A 68 5.71 -21.80 2.91
C ALA A 68 4.35 -21.46 3.52
N GLU A 69 3.50 -22.47 3.65
CA GLU A 69 2.20 -22.30 4.27
C GLU A 69 2.45 -21.75 5.67
N VAL A 70 2.33 -20.42 5.79
CA VAL A 70 2.43 -19.71 7.06
C VAL A 70 1.15 -20.05 7.79
N TYR A 71 1.16 -21.20 8.44
CA TYR A 71 0.10 -21.60 9.33
C TYR A 71 0.22 -20.83 10.62
N LEU A 72 -0.92 -20.34 11.10
CA LEU A 72 -1.05 -20.08 12.53
C LEU A 72 -0.85 -21.41 13.26
N ASP A 73 -0.08 -21.40 14.33
CA ASP A 73 0.05 -22.59 15.16
C ASP A 73 -1.31 -22.94 15.78
N GLU A 74 -1.51 -24.23 16.07
CA GLU A 74 -2.79 -24.72 16.56
C GLU A 74 -3.20 -24.07 17.90
N ASN A 75 -2.25 -23.73 18.78
CA ASN A 75 -2.56 -23.06 20.04
C ASN A 75 -3.13 -21.66 19.81
N PHE A 76 -2.59 -20.93 18.83
CA PHE A 76 -3.13 -19.63 18.45
C PHE A 76 -4.54 -19.75 17.87
N LYS A 77 -4.79 -20.73 16.99
CA LYS A 77 -6.13 -20.98 16.42
C LYS A 77 -7.15 -21.30 17.51
N GLU A 78 -6.81 -22.18 18.45
CA GLU A 78 -7.67 -22.54 19.58
C GLU A 78 -8.01 -21.33 20.45
N LYS A 79 -7.01 -20.52 20.83
CA LYS A 79 -7.22 -19.29 21.60
C LYS A 79 -8.10 -18.29 20.86
N LEU A 80 -7.93 -18.16 19.54
CA LEU A 80 -8.75 -17.27 18.72
C LEU A 80 -10.20 -17.75 18.68
N GLN A 81 -10.44 -19.05 18.48
CA GLN A 81 -11.78 -19.62 18.48
C GLN A 81 -12.49 -19.45 19.83
N GLN A 82 -11.78 -19.67 20.94
CA GLN A 82 -12.32 -19.44 22.28
C GLN A 82 -12.77 -17.99 22.46
N ARG A 83 -11.95 -17.03 22.03
CA ARG A 83 -12.28 -15.60 22.12
C ARG A 83 -13.48 -15.25 21.25
N ILE A 84 -13.60 -15.78 20.04
CA ILE A 84 -14.78 -15.58 19.18
C ILE A 84 -16.04 -16.11 19.86
N ASN A 85 -16.01 -17.34 20.39
CA ASN A 85 -17.16 -17.94 21.08
C ASN A 85 -17.57 -17.13 22.32
N GLN A 86 -16.60 -16.62 23.08
CA GLN A 86 -16.86 -15.75 24.23
C GLN A 86 -17.58 -14.45 23.83
N GLU A 87 -17.18 -13.81 22.73
CA GLU A 87 -17.85 -12.58 22.27
C GLU A 87 -19.24 -12.86 21.68
N MET A 88 -19.42 -13.99 21.00
CA MET A 88 -20.73 -14.39 20.45
C MET A 88 -21.76 -14.72 21.55
N ASN A 89 -21.32 -15.29 22.67
CA ASN A 89 -22.19 -15.67 23.80
C ASN A 89 -22.52 -14.51 24.76
N LYS A 90 -22.03 -13.29 24.49
CA LYS A 90 -22.37 -12.08 25.27
C LYS A 90 -23.65 -11.39 24.78
N ASN A 91 -24.18 -11.79 23.63
CA ASN A 91 -25.49 -11.39 23.11
C ASN A 91 -26.55 -12.45 23.40
#